data_AF-A0A1M5A846-F1
#
_entry.id   AF-A0A1M5A846-F1
#
_cell.length_a   1.000
_cell.length_b   1.000
_cell.length_c   1.000
_cell.angle_alpha   90.00
_cell.angle_beta   90.00
_cell.angle_gamma   90.00
#
_symmetry.space_group_name_H-M   'P 1'
#
loop_
_entity.id
_entity.type
_entity.pdbx_description
1 polymer ?
#
loop_
_entity_poly.entity_id
_entity_poly.type
_entity_poly.pdbx_seq_one_letter_code
_entity_poly.pdbx_strand_id
1 'polypeptide(L)'
;METKYIRFTIESLAKHFLFYLLMVLLFGGTGFLAMMGLIEMPSSSKVKGIAVLITLIPLIFFGFSTLDFIRKVISMFRHAIVISAEGITFKGEKEIPWTDVKTVQYHYADGLDRSDCLFLEYNSGEMKLFDISDTDICYESPEYRTEIMNIISSNIQTTPATSVKCA
;
A
#
# COMPACT_ATOMS: atom_id res chain seq x y z
N MET A 1 -0.31 -10.69 -27.06
CA MET A 1 0.31 -9.82 -26.05
C MET A 1 -0.41 -10.08 -24.75
N GLU A 2 0.27 -10.62 -23.75
CA GLU A 2 -0.32 -10.79 -22.42
C GLU A 2 -0.57 -9.39 -21.83
N THR A 3 -1.82 -9.14 -21.46
CA THR A 3 -2.25 -7.91 -20.80
C THR A 3 -1.64 -7.89 -19.39
N LYS A 4 -0.48 -7.25 -19.25
CA LYS A 4 0.19 -7.07 -17.95
C LYS A 4 -0.44 -5.87 -17.25
N TYR A 5 -1.20 -6.16 -16.21
CA TYR A 5 -1.79 -5.16 -15.33
C TYR A 5 -0.97 -5.10 -14.05
N ILE A 6 -0.27 -3.99 -13.81
CA ILE A 6 0.29 -3.77 -12.48
C ILE A 6 -0.84 -3.23 -11.61
N ARG A 7 -1.50 -4.14 -10.89
CA ARG A 7 -2.51 -3.78 -9.89
C ARG A 7 -1.84 -3.66 -8.53
N PHE A 8 -1.14 -2.54 -8.36
CA PHE A 8 -0.37 -2.16 -7.17
C PHE A 8 -1.12 -2.42 -5.84
N THR A 9 -2.45 -2.37 -5.86
CA THR A 9 -3.29 -2.53 -4.67
C THR A 9 -3.59 -3.96 -4.23
N ILE A 10 -3.48 -5.01 -5.07
CA ILE A 10 -4.02 -6.33 -4.70
C ILE A 10 -2.95 -7.30 -4.18
N GLU A 11 -1.76 -7.34 -4.78
CA GLU A 11 -0.73 -8.29 -4.33
C GLU A 11 -0.11 -7.90 -2.99
N SER A 12 0.25 -6.63 -2.82
CA SER A 12 0.75 -6.13 -1.54
C SER A 12 -0.32 -6.23 -0.46
N LEU A 13 -1.58 -5.91 -0.79
CA LEU A 13 -2.71 -6.14 0.11
C LEU A 13 -2.86 -7.61 0.46
N ALA A 14 -2.82 -8.54 -0.49
CA ALA A 14 -3.04 -9.97 -0.22
C ALA A 14 -1.96 -10.55 0.72
N LYS A 15 -0.68 -10.22 0.49
CA LYS A 15 0.43 -10.67 1.33
C LYS A 15 0.31 -10.15 2.76
N HIS A 16 0.03 -8.86 2.91
CA HIS A 16 -0.11 -8.26 4.24
C HIS A 16 -1.43 -8.68 4.89
N PHE A 17 -2.55 -8.65 4.17
CA PHE A 17 -3.88 -9.02 4.67
C PHE A 17 -3.94 -10.44 5.22
N LEU A 18 -3.33 -11.42 4.54
CA LEU A 18 -3.30 -12.80 5.03
C LEU A 18 -2.52 -12.90 6.35
N PHE A 19 -1.37 -12.24 6.44
CA PHE A 19 -0.57 -12.18 7.66
C PHE A 19 -1.36 -11.54 8.81
N TYR A 20 -2.00 -10.40 8.58
CA TYR A 20 -2.79 -9.71 9.59
C TYR A 20 -4.04 -10.49 10.00
N LEU A 21 -4.74 -11.14 9.07
CA LEU A 21 -5.85 -12.03 9.38
C LEU A 21 -5.40 -13.19 10.28
N LEU A 22 -4.26 -13.82 9.96
CA LEU A 22 -3.65 -14.85 10.80
C LEU A 22 -3.30 -14.34 12.19
N MET A 23 -2.74 -13.14 12.29
CA MET A 23 -2.39 -12.52 13.56
C MET A 23 -3.65 -12.20 14.37
N VAL A 24 -4.72 -11.68 13.77
CA VAL A 24 -6.01 -11.44 14.45
C VAL A 24 -6.60 -12.75 14.97
N LEU A 25 -6.55 -13.83 14.18
CA LEU A 25 -7.07 -15.13 14.60
C LEU A 25 -6.23 -15.75 15.73
N LEU A 26 -4.90 -15.67 15.65
CA LEU A 26 -4.01 -16.18 16.69
C LEU A 26 -4.13 -15.36 17.99
N PHE A 27 -3.96 -14.04 17.93
CA PHE A 27 -3.94 -13.19 19.12
C PHE A 27 -5.35 -12.90 19.67
N GLY A 28 -6.33 -12.67 18.79
CA GLY A 28 -7.73 -12.51 19.18
C GLY A 28 -8.31 -13.82 19.71
N GLY A 29 -8.01 -14.95 19.07
CA GLY A 29 -8.45 -16.27 19.50
C GLY A 29 -7.83 -16.69 20.83
N THR A 30 -6.51 -16.53 20.99
CA THR A 30 -5.82 -16.84 22.26
C THR A 30 -6.28 -15.92 23.39
N GLY A 31 -6.46 -14.62 23.13
CA GLY A 31 -7.00 -13.67 24.11
C GLY A 31 -8.43 -14.00 24.54
N PHE A 32 -9.30 -14.40 23.59
CA PHE A 32 -10.66 -14.83 23.89
C PHE A 32 -10.69 -16.11 24.73
N LEU A 33 -9.88 -17.11 24.38
CA LEU A 33 -9.76 -18.35 25.15
C LEU A 33 -9.20 -18.10 26.57
N ALA A 34 -8.23 -17.20 26.71
CA ALA A 34 -7.71 -16.79 28.00
C ALA A 34 -8.79 -16.10 28.87
N MET A 35 -9.59 -15.20 28.28
CA MET A 35 -10.75 -14.59 28.95
C MET A 35 -11.76 -15.65 29.41
N MET A 36 -12.12 -16.60 28.56
CA MET A 36 -13.04 -17.69 28.90
C MET A 36 -12.51 -18.54 30.06
N GLY A 37 -11.21 -18.89 30.03
CA GLY A 37 -10.56 -19.62 31.14
C GLY A 37 -10.53 -18.84 32.45
N LEU A 38 -10.47 -17.51 32.41
CA LEU A 38 -10.50 -16.66 33.60
C LEU A 38 -11.90 -16.51 34.23
N ILE A 39 -12.95 -16.62 33.41
CA ILE A 39 -14.34 -16.60 33.89
C ILE A 39 -14.63 -17.87 34.70
N GLU A 40 -14.08 -19.02 34.29
CA GLU A 40 -14.31 -20.31 34.95
C GLU A 40 -13.38 -20.58 36.14
N MET A 41 -12.29 -19.83 36.32
CA MET A 41 -11.36 -20.05 37.43
C MET A 41 -11.92 -19.58 38.79
N PRO A 42 -11.95 -20.46 39.82
CA PRO A 42 -12.25 -20.08 41.19
C PRO A 42 -11.02 -19.40 41.79
N SER A 43 -10.83 -18.12 41.48
CA SER A 43 -9.66 -17.34 41.89
C SER A 43 -10.07 -16.11 42.71
N SER A 44 -9.20 -15.69 43.64
CA SER A 44 -9.44 -14.50 44.46
C SER A 44 -9.51 -13.23 43.59
N SER A 45 -10.19 -12.19 44.07
CA SER A 45 -10.37 -10.93 43.29
C SER A 45 -9.03 -10.34 42.79
N LYS A 46 -7.94 -10.55 43.55
CA LYS A 46 -6.59 -10.12 43.17
C LYS A 46 -6.04 -10.87 41.96
N VAL A 47 -6.28 -12.18 41.87
CA VAL A 47 -5.83 -13.01 40.74
C VAL A 47 -6.62 -12.68 39.48
N LYS A 48 -7.94 -12.46 39.61
CA LYS A 48 -8.78 -11.98 38.49
C LYS A 48 -8.32 -10.62 37.99
N GLY A 49 -8.00 -9.68 38.89
CA GLY A 49 -7.48 -8.36 38.52
C GLY A 49 -6.16 -8.42 37.76
N ILE A 50 -5.19 -9.21 38.24
CA ILE A 50 -3.89 -9.39 37.57
C ILE A 50 -4.08 -10.02 36.20
N ALA A 51 -4.93 -11.04 36.09
CA ALA A 51 -5.15 -11.72 34.83
C ALA A 51 -5.85 -10.83 33.79
N VAL A 52 -6.85 -10.03 34.19
CA VAL A 52 -7.45 -9.01 33.31
C VAL A 52 -6.40 -8.03 32.81
N LEU A 53 -5.50 -7.55 33.68
CA LEU A 53 -4.44 -6.62 33.30
C LEU A 53 -3.48 -7.24 32.26
N ILE A 54 -3.05 -8.48 32.49
CA ILE A 54 -2.18 -9.23 31.56
C ILE A 54 -2.86 -9.45 30.21
N THR A 55 -4.18 -9.60 30.19
CA THR A 55 -4.95 -9.78 28.93
C THR A 55 -5.16 -8.45 28.21
N LEU A 56 -5.33 -7.34 28.96
CA LEU A 56 -5.60 -6.01 28.40
C LEU A 56 -4.41 -5.42 27.64
N ILE A 57 -3.19 -5.61 28.15
CA ILE A 57 -1.95 -5.07 27.56
C ILE A 57 -1.74 -5.53 26.10
N PRO A 58 -1.77 -6.85 25.79
CA PRO A 58 -1.66 -7.32 24.41
C PRO A 58 -2.85 -6.86 23.55
N LEU A 59 -4.07 -6.78 24.11
CA LEU A 59 -5.24 -6.25 23.40
C LEU A 59 -5.06 -4.80 22.95
N ILE A 60 -4.52 -3.94 23.81
CA ILE A 60 -4.22 -2.54 23.48
C ILE A 60 -3.12 -2.46 22.42
N PHE A 61 -2.01 -3.17 22.61
CA PHE A 61 -0.89 -3.17 21.65
C PHE A 61 -1.34 -3.66 20.25
N PHE A 62 -2.16 -4.71 20.23
CA PHE A 62 -2.70 -5.27 19.00
C PHE A 62 -3.74 -4.34 18.36
N GLY A 63 -4.54 -3.64 19.16
CA GLY A 63 -5.46 -2.59 18.69
C GLY A 63 -4.71 -1.47 17.96
N PHE A 64 -3.63 -0.96 18.54
CA PHE A 64 -2.77 0.04 17.88
C PHE A 64 -2.15 -0.49 16.59
N SER A 65 -1.62 -1.71 16.61
CA SER A 65 -1.03 -2.35 15.43
C SER A 65 -2.04 -2.57 14.30
N THR A 66 -3.29 -2.90 14.66
CA THR A 66 -4.40 -3.08 13.70
C THR A 66 -4.85 -1.75 13.11
N LEU A 67 -4.91 -0.69 13.91
CA LEU A 67 -5.24 0.66 13.42
C LEU A 67 -4.17 1.20 12.46
N ASP A 68 -2.90 1.02 12.78
CA ASP A 68 -1.80 1.39 11.89
C ASP A 68 -1.85 0.60 10.57
N PHE A 69 -2.18 -0.69 10.64
CA PHE A 69 -2.39 -1.50 9.45
C PHE A 69 -3.57 -1.00 8.61
N ILE A 70 -4.73 -0.76 9.22
CA ILE A 70 -5.91 -0.22 8.51
C ILE A 70 -5.56 1.12 7.87
N ARG A 71 -4.81 1.98 8.56
CA ARG A 71 -4.34 3.26 8.02
C ARG A 71 -3.45 3.06 6.80
N LYS A 72 -2.49 2.13 6.84
CA LYS A 72 -1.62 1.79 5.71
C LYS A 72 -2.43 1.21 4.54
N VAL A 73 -3.35 0.28 4.80
CA VAL A 73 -4.23 -0.32 3.80
C VAL A 73 -5.12 0.73 3.13
N ILE A 74 -5.76 1.60 3.92
CA ILE A 74 -6.57 2.69 3.39
C ILE A 74 -5.72 3.64 2.54
N SER A 75 -4.48 3.91 2.93
CA SER A 75 -3.54 4.72 2.13
C SER A 75 -3.20 4.05 0.79
N MET A 76 -2.91 2.75 0.78
CA MET A 76 -2.68 1.99 -0.46
C MET A 76 -3.90 2.06 -1.39
N PHE A 77 -5.10 1.95 -0.81
CA PHE A 77 -6.32 2.12 -1.59
C PHE A 77 -6.55 3.56 -2.04
N ARG A 78 -6.01 4.60 -1.40
CA ARG A 78 -6.13 5.99 -1.87
C ARG A 78 -5.23 6.28 -3.07
N HIS A 79 -4.08 5.62 -3.16
CA HIS A 79 -3.07 5.81 -4.20
C HIS A 79 -3.07 4.69 -5.25
N ALA A 80 -4.22 4.03 -5.45
CA ALA A 80 -4.31 2.94 -6.41
C ALA A 80 -4.21 3.48 -7.85
N ILE A 81 -3.05 3.25 -8.45
CA ILE A 81 -2.83 3.45 -9.89
C ILE A 81 -2.99 2.10 -10.56
N VAL A 82 -3.56 2.09 -11.75
CA VAL A 82 -3.49 0.97 -12.67
C VAL A 82 -2.80 1.49 -13.91
N ILE A 83 -1.59 0.99 -14.16
CA ILE A 83 -0.86 1.25 -15.41
C ILE A 83 -1.10 0.03 -16.30
N SER A 84 -1.71 0.26 -17.46
CA SER A 84 -2.08 -0.76 -18.43
C SER A 84 -1.48 -0.45 -19.81
N ALA A 85 -1.66 -1.36 -20.77
CA ALA A 85 -1.30 -1.08 -22.17
C ALA A 85 -2.23 -0.04 -22.84
N GLU A 86 -3.39 0.23 -22.26
CA GLU A 86 -4.41 1.14 -22.83
C GLU A 86 -4.23 2.57 -22.29
N GLY A 87 -3.76 2.69 -21.04
CA GLY A 87 -3.56 3.97 -20.41
C GLY A 87 -3.16 3.87 -18.94
N ILE A 88 -3.39 4.96 -18.22
CA ILE A 88 -3.22 5.05 -16.78
C ILE A 88 -4.56 5.39 -16.15
N THR A 89 -4.99 4.59 -15.19
CA THR A 89 -6.17 4.88 -14.38
C THR A 89 -5.76 5.20 -12.96
N PHE A 90 -6.18 6.36 -12.48
CA PHE A 90 -6.06 6.74 -11.07
C PHE A 90 -7.39 6.55 -10.36
N LYS A 91 -7.36 6.15 -9.09
CA LYS A 91 -8.59 5.94 -8.33
C LYS A 91 -9.40 7.24 -8.23
N GLY A 92 -10.66 7.14 -8.68
CA GLY A 92 -11.60 8.26 -8.66
C GLY A 92 -11.48 9.17 -9.88
N GLU A 93 -10.55 8.89 -10.78
CA GLU A 93 -10.39 9.61 -12.04
C GLU A 93 -10.80 8.73 -13.23
N LYS A 94 -11.08 9.39 -14.35
CA LYS A 94 -11.27 8.70 -15.61
C LYS A 94 -9.93 8.17 -16.09
N GLU A 95 -9.95 7.00 -16.73
CA GLU A 95 -8.78 6.47 -17.42
C GLU A 95 -8.20 7.52 -18.40
N ILE A 96 -6.90 7.71 -18.30
CA ILE A 96 -6.10 8.57 -19.17
C ILE A 96 -5.47 7.65 -20.23
N PRO A 97 -5.97 7.65 -21.47
CA PRO A 97 -5.39 6.82 -22.52
C PRO A 97 -4.01 7.35 -22.91
N TRP A 98 -3.10 6.46 -23.28
CA TRP A 98 -1.75 6.87 -23.72
C TRP A 98 -1.77 7.83 -24.92
N THR A 99 -2.81 7.76 -25.75
CA THR A 99 -3.01 8.66 -26.89
C THR A 99 -3.15 10.13 -26.51
N ASP A 100 -3.54 10.43 -25.26
CA ASP A 100 -3.74 11.80 -24.77
C ASP A 100 -2.48 12.34 -24.09
N VAL A 101 -1.47 11.50 -23.88
CA VAL A 101 -0.23 11.83 -23.19
C VAL A 101 0.89 12.00 -24.22
N LYS A 102 1.58 13.12 -24.12
CA LYS A 102 2.69 13.51 -25.00
C LYS A 102 4.02 12.97 -24.49
N THR A 103 4.30 13.20 -23.20
CA THR A 103 5.52 12.71 -22.55
C THR A 103 5.22 12.19 -21.15
N VAL A 104 6.04 11.24 -20.72
CA VAL A 104 5.99 10.66 -19.37
C VAL A 104 7.39 10.71 -18.77
N GLN A 105 7.51 11.19 -17.54
CA GLN A 105 8.75 11.13 -16.76
C GLN A 105 8.47 10.40 -15.44
N TYR A 106 9.26 9.37 -15.19
CA TYR A 106 9.22 8.61 -13.94
C TYR A 106 10.43 9.00 -13.09
N HIS A 107 10.19 9.42 -11.86
CA HIS A 107 11.23 9.80 -10.90
C HIS A 107 11.15 8.88 -9.69
N TYR A 108 12.29 8.34 -9.28
CA TYR A 108 12.41 7.58 -8.04
C TYR A 108 13.68 7.99 -7.29
N ALA A 109 13.60 8.05 -5.96
CA ALA A 109 14.73 8.29 -5.08
C ALA A 109 14.86 7.15 -4.06
N ASP A 110 15.99 6.44 -4.15
CA ASP A 110 16.39 5.45 -3.16
C ASP A 110 17.16 6.15 -2.03
N GLY A 111 16.56 6.30 -0.85
CA GLY A 111 17.19 7.01 0.27
C GLY A 111 16.30 7.18 1.50
N LEU A 112 16.71 8.09 2.40
CA LEU A 112 15.90 8.48 3.58
C LEU A 112 14.62 9.21 3.15
N ASP A 113 14.70 10.01 2.09
CA ASP A 113 13.57 10.68 1.45
C ASP A 113 13.08 9.80 0.29
N ARG A 114 12.43 8.68 0.62
CA ARG A 114 11.84 7.78 -0.38
C ARG A 114 10.82 8.57 -1.19
N SER A 115 11.06 8.67 -2.49
CA SER A 115 10.12 9.30 -3.40
C SER A 115 9.95 8.46 -4.65
N ASP A 116 8.73 8.45 -5.14
CA ASP A 116 8.34 7.76 -6.35
C ASP A 116 7.20 8.54 -7.00
N CYS A 117 7.44 9.10 -8.18
CA CYS A 117 6.50 10.00 -8.85
C CYS A 117 6.45 9.79 -10.35
N LEU A 118 5.25 9.96 -10.91
CA LEU A 118 4.98 9.95 -12.33
C LEU A 118 4.52 11.34 -12.79
N PHE A 119 5.18 11.87 -13.81
CA PHE A 119 4.82 13.13 -14.45
C PHE A 119 4.25 12.85 -15.84
N LEU A 120 3.04 13.34 -16.10
CA LEU A 120 2.38 13.28 -17.39
C LEU A 120 2.29 14.69 -17.98
N GLU A 121 2.78 14.86 -19.20
CA GLU A 121 2.46 16.00 -20.05
C GLU A 121 1.41 15.55 -21.07
N TYR A 122 0.25 16.19 -21.09
CA TYR A 122 -0.80 15.88 -22.04
C TYR A 122 -0.54 16.54 -23.39
N ASN A 123 -1.17 16.02 -24.45
CA ASN A 123 -1.15 16.67 -25.77
C ASN A 123 -1.77 18.08 -25.77
N SER A 124 -2.63 18.38 -24.79
CA SER A 124 -3.17 19.73 -24.55
C SER A 124 -2.14 20.72 -23.97
N GLY A 125 -0.98 20.23 -23.51
CA GLY A 125 0.02 21.02 -22.78
C GLY A 125 -0.23 21.10 -21.27
N GLU A 126 -1.32 20.51 -20.76
CA GLU A 126 -1.52 20.35 -19.32
C GLU A 126 -0.47 19.40 -18.74
N MET A 127 -0.07 19.63 -17.50
CA MET A 127 0.87 18.77 -16.78
C MET A 127 0.23 18.26 -15.50
N LYS A 128 0.48 16.98 -15.19
CA LYS A 128 -0.01 16.37 -13.96
C LYS A 128 1.06 15.51 -13.30
N LEU A 129 1.29 15.80 -12.02
CA LEU A 129 2.18 15.05 -11.15
C LEU A 129 1.33 14.05 -10.36
N PHE A 130 1.83 12.83 -10.28
CA PHE A 130 1.28 11.79 -9.45
C PHE A 130 2.34 11.27 -8.50
N ASP A 131 2.09 11.46 -7.22
CA ASP A 131 2.93 10.94 -6.14
C ASP A 131 2.48 9.52 -5.78
N ILE A 132 3.41 8.58 -5.88
CA ILE A 132 3.21 7.15 -5.60
C ILE A 132 4.14 6.67 -4.47
N SER A 133 4.88 7.60 -3.85
CA SER A 133 5.81 7.36 -2.75
C SER A 133 5.15 6.64 -1.58
N ASP A 134 3.90 7.04 -1.26
CA ASP A 134 3.08 6.48 -0.19
C ASP A 134 2.73 4.99 -0.36
N THR A 135 2.99 4.41 -1.53
CA THR A 135 2.72 2.99 -1.78
C THR A 135 3.87 2.08 -1.35
N ASP A 136 5.11 2.57 -1.22
CA ASP A 136 6.33 1.81 -0.93
C ASP A 136 6.61 0.60 -1.87
N ILE A 137 5.79 0.33 -2.90
CA ILE A 137 5.83 -0.91 -3.69
C ILE A 137 7.12 -1.04 -4.49
N CYS A 138 7.58 0.05 -5.11
CA CYS A 138 8.82 0.07 -5.85
C CYS A 138 10.06 -0.05 -4.96
N TYR A 139 9.95 0.31 -3.68
CA TYR A 139 10.98 0.07 -2.68
C TYR A 139 10.98 -1.41 -2.25
N GLU A 140 9.81 -1.99 -1.99
CA GLU A 140 9.66 -3.40 -1.60
C GLU A 140 10.02 -4.39 -2.72
N SER A 141 9.79 -4.02 -3.97
CA SER A 141 10.17 -4.82 -5.14
C SER A 141 10.59 -3.93 -6.32
N PRO A 142 11.92 -3.80 -6.57
CA PRO A 142 12.47 -3.04 -7.71
C PRO A 142 12.00 -3.53 -9.08
N GLU A 143 11.52 -4.77 -9.17
CA GLU A 143 10.98 -5.37 -10.38
C GLU A 143 9.78 -4.57 -10.92
N TYR A 144 8.96 -4.01 -10.03
CA TYR A 144 7.83 -3.15 -10.42
C TYR A 144 8.30 -1.87 -11.11
N ARG A 145 9.43 -1.27 -10.71
CA ARG A 145 9.98 -0.09 -11.41
C ARG A 145 10.34 -0.43 -12.85
N THR A 146 10.95 -1.59 -13.03
CA THR A 146 11.32 -2.08 -14.37
C THR A 146 10.08 -2.30 -15.22
N GLU A 147 9.02 -2.86 -14.64
CA GLU A 147 7.76 -3.08 -15.34
C GLU A 147 7.02 -1.78 -15.70
N ILE A 148 6.97 -0.80 -14.78
CA ILE A 148 6.44 0.55 -15.04
C ILE A 148 7.17 1.17 -16.23
N MET A 149 8.51 1.16 -16.19
CA MET A 149 9.33 1.71 -17.27
C MET A 149 9.12 0.99 -18.60
N ASN A 150 8.93 -0.34 -18.59
CA ASN A 150 8.64 -1.12 -19.79
C ASN A 150 7.26 -0.76 -20.38
N ILE A 151 6.23 -0.58 -19.55
CA ILE A 151 4.90 -0.17 -20.03
C ILE A 151 4.96 1.25 -20.61
N ILE A 152 5.63 2.19 -19.93
CA ILE A 152 5.75 3.57 -20.42
C ILE A 152 6.52 3.61 -21.74
N SER A 153 7.71 3.00 -21.78
CA SER A 153 8.58 3.03 -22.98
C SER A 153 7.99 2.30 -24.19
N SER A 154 7.09 1.35 -23.98
CA SER A 154 6.39 0.66 -25.08
C SER A 154 5.23 1.47 -25.66
N ASN A 155 4.72 2.47 -24.95
CA ASN A 155 3.54 3.24 -25.35
C ASN A 155 3.84 4.71 -25.68
N ILE A 156 4.88 5.31 -25.08
CA ILE A 156 5.21 6.73 -25.20
C ILE A 156 6.73 6.95 -25.28
N GLN A 157 7.14 8.01 -25.98
CA GLN A 157 8.51 8.51 -25.93
C GLN A 157 8.86 8.96 -24.51
N THR A 158 9.74 8.22 -23.85
CA THR A 158 10.29 8.57 -22.54
C THR A 158 11.39 9.61 -22.70
N THR A 159 11.25 10.75 -22.01
CA THR A 159 12.34 11.72 -21.85
C THR A 159 13.06 11.38 -20.53
N PRO A 160 14.40 11.34 -20.48
CA PRO A 160 15.10 11.13 -19.22
C PRO A 160 14.74 12.22 -18.22
N ALA A 161 14.37 11.83 -16.99
CA ALA A 161 13.92 12.74 -15.96
C ALA A 161 15.02 13.73 -15.55
N THR A 162 14.85 15.01 -15.88
CA THR A 162 15.67 16.10 -15.33
C THR A 162 15.17 16.44 -13.94
N SER A 163 15.83 15.91 -12.90
CA SER A 163 15.77 16.31 -11.48
C SER A 163 14.50 17.05 -11.04
N VAL A 164 13.33 16.44 -11.18
CA VAL A 164 12.10 16.99 -10.61
C VAL A 164 11.94 16.37 -9.22
N LYS A 165 12.05 17.19 -8.18
CA LYS A 165 11.71 16.74 -6.83
C LYS A 165 10.20 16.51 -6.76
N CYS A 166 9.81 15.34 -6.26
CA CYS A 166 8.49 15.12 -5.71
C CYS A 166 8.24 16.19 -4.63
N ALA A 167 7.08 16.84 -4.69
CA ALA A 167 6.73 17.97 -3.81
C ALA A 167 6.30 17.49 -2.43
#